data_AF-A0A849DFM1-F1
#
_entry.id   AF-A0A849DFM1-F1
#
_cell.length_a   1.000
_cell.length_b   1.000
_cell.length_c   1.000
_cell.angle_alpha   90.00
_cell.angle_beta   90.00
_cell.angle_gamma   90.00
#
_symmetry.space_group_name_H-M   'P 1'
#
loop_
_entity.id
_entity.type
_entity.pdbx_description
1 polymer ?
#
loop_
_entity_poly.entity_id
_entity_poly.type
_entity_poly.pdbx_seq_one_letter_code
_entity_poly.pdbx_strand_id
1 'polypeptide(L)' 'MNGFIKACVNANEEIATALKSGFDSSWFEKTQVGAGGDISSKLDLFAEAVFVKHLGMFGEIESEESGIIGEGEEKII' A
#
# COMPACT_ATOMS: atom_id res chain seq x y z
N MET A 1 8.29 0.71 21.20
CA MET A 1 7.27 0.82 20.13
C MET A 1 7.08 -0.56 19.54
N ASN A 2 5.84 -1.05 19.42
CA ASN A 2 5.53 -2.34 18.79
C ASN A 2 6.10 -2.37 17.35
N GLY A 3 6.70 -3.50 16.93
CA GLY A 3 7.32 -3.66 15.62
C GLY A 3 6.37 -3.36 14.46
N PHE A 4 5.10 -3.78 14.57
CA PHE A 4 4.05 -3.49 13.60
C PHE A 4 3.80 -1.99 13.47
N ILE A 5 3.60 -1.30 14.59
CA ILE A 5 3.36 0.16 14.60
C ILE A 5 4.54 0.92 13.99
N LYS A 6 5.78 0.49 14.29
CA LYS A 6 6.97 1.10 13.67
C LYS A 6 6.98 0.89 12.15
N ALA A 7 6.58 -0.28 11.66
CA ALA A 7 6.49 -0.55 10.23
C ALA A 7 5.40 0.30 9.56
N CYS A 8 4.24 0.50 10.20
CA CYS A 8 3.21 1.41 9.70
C CYS A 8 3.73 2.85 9.58
N VAL A 9 4.47 3.33 10.59
CA VAL A 9 5.08 4.68 10.54
C VAL A 9 6.08 4.77 9.39
N ASN A 10 6.97 3.78 9.25
CA ASN A 10 7.96 3.77 8.17
C ASN A 10 7.32 3.76 6.77
N ALA A 11 6.25 2.98 6.57
CA ALA A 11 5.51 2.95 5.31
C ALA A 11 4.96 4.34 4.96
N ASN A 12 4.32 5.00 5.93
CA ASN A 12 3.79 6.35 5.74
C ASN A 12 4.90 7.39 5.50
N GLU A 13 6.04 7.29 6.19
CA GLU A 13 7.19 8.17 5.95
C GLU A 13 7.75 8.03 4.53
N GLU A 14 7.80 6.80 3.99
CA GLU A 14 8.24 6.53 2.62
C GLU A 14 7.27 7.15 1.60
N ILE A 15 5.96 6.94 1.76
CA ILE A 15 4.93 7.55 0.91
C ILE A 15 5.01 9.08 0.98
N ALA A 16 5.09 9.65 2.20
CA ALA A 16 5.16 11.09 2.39
C ALA A 16 6.44 11.70 1.79
N THR A 17 7.56 10.97 1.84
CA THR A 17 8.82 11.42 1.22
C THR A 17 8.71 11.40 -0.31
N ALA A 18 8.14 10.35 -0.88
CA ALA A 18 7.91 10.27 -2.33
C ALA A 18 6.98 11.41 -2.81
N LEU A 19 5.90 11.69 -2.07
CA LEU A 19 4.97 12.79 -2.37
C LEU A 19 5.66 14.16 -2.35
N LYS A 20 6.62 14.39 -1.45
CA LYS A 20 7.37 15.67 -1.36
C LYS A 20 8.29 15.90 -2.55
N SER A 21 8.78 14.84 -3.20
CA SER A 21 9.57 14.94 -4.43
C SER A 21 8.72 15.36 -5.65
N GLY A 22 7.40 15.39 -5.50
CA GLY A 22 6.44 15.77 -6.53
C GLY A 22 6.09 14.58 -7.42
N PHE A 23 4.81 14.47 -7.74
CA PHE A 23 4.30 13.53 -8.72
C PHE A 23 3.80 14.29 -9.95
N ASP A 24 4.16 13.78 -11.12
CA ASP A 24 3.59 14.28 -12.37
C ASP A 24 2.20 13.68 -12.63
N SER A 25 1.55 14.12 -13.71
CA SER A 25 0.18 13.70 -14.04
C SER A 25 0.02 12.19 -14.25
N SER A 26 1.10 11.46 -14.56
CA SER A 26 1.04 10.01 -14.79
C SER A 26 0.64 9.25 -13.52
N TRP A 27 0.86 9.81 -12.33
CA TRP A 27 0.46 9.18 -11.06
C TRP A 27 -1.05 9.07 -10.89
N PHE A 28 -1.81 9.92 -11.58
CA PHE A 28 -3.28 9.90 -11.59
C PHE A 28 -3.83 9.04 -12.73
N GLU A 29 -2.96 8.40 -13.53
CA GLU A 29 -3.42 7.48 -14.57
C GLU A 29 -4.16 6.31 -13.95
N LYS A 30 -5.38 6.11 -14.45
CA LYS A 30 -6.23 5.00 -14.09
C LYS A 30 -5.66 3.69 -14.62
N THR A 31 -5.75 2.66 -13.81
CA THR A 31 -5.25 1.33 -14.11
C THR A 31 -6.42 0.36 -14.23
N GLN A 32 -6.49 -0.66 -13.38
CA GLN A 32 -7.53 -1.67 -13.35
C GLN A 32 -8.55 -1.41 -12.25
N VAL A 33 -9.68 -2.11 -12.33
CA VAL A 33 -10.65 -2.16 -11.24
C VAL A 33 -10.02 -2.95 -10.09
N GLY A 34 -9.92 -2.32 -8.92
CA GLY A 34 -9.41 -2.96 -7.71
C GLY A 34 -10.42 -3.94 -7.10
N ALA A 35 -9.99 -4.70 -6.10
CA ALA A 35 -10.86 -5.60 -5.35
C ALA A 35 -12.04 -4.88 -4.66
N GLY A 36 -11.88 -3.61 -4.29
CA GLY A 36 -12.92 -2.73 -3.73
C GLY A 36 -13.97 -2.27 -4.75
N GLY A 37 -13.71 -2.46 -6.05
CA GLY A 37 -14.65 -2.13 -7.14
C GLY A 37 -14.42 -0.78 -7.81
N ASP A 38 -13.57 0.08 -7.25
CA ASP A 38 -13.14 1.34 -7.87
C ASP A 38 -11.90 1.15 -8.76
N ILE A 39 -11.66 2.09 -9.68
CA ILE A 39 -10.50 2.04 -10.58
C ILE A 39 -9.29 2.67 -9.88
N SER A 40 -8.28 1.86 -9.58
CA SER A 40 -7.04 2.30 -8.94
C SER A 40 -6.23 3.20 -9.87
N SER A 41 -5.64 4.25 -9.31
CA SER A 41 -4.60 5.04 -9.94
C SER A 41 -3.21 4.44 -9.70
N LYS A 42 -2.19 4.90 -10.43
CA LYS A 42 -0.80 4.51 -10.16
C LYS A 42 -0.34 4.91 -8.74
N LEU A 43 -0.89 5.99 -8.19
CA LEU A 43 -0.63 6.39 -6.81
C LEU A 43 -1.13 5.35 -5.81
N ASP A 44 -2.33 4.80 -6.03
CA ASP A 44 -2.92 3.79 -5.15
C ASP A 44 -2.07 2.51 -5.17
N LEU A 45 -1.68 2.04 -6.37
CA LEU A 45 -0.78 0.88 -6.51
C LEU A 45 0.60 1.10 -5.88
N PHE A 46 1.11 2.33 -5.93
CA PHE A 46 2.36 2.66 -5.25
C PHE A 46 2.21 2.58 -3.73
N ALA A 47 1.14 3.15 -3.17
CA ALA A 47 0.90 3.11 -1.74
C ALA A 47 0.74 1.65 -1.26
N GLU A 48 -0.03 0.83 -1.98
CA GLU A 48 -0.17 -0.60 -1.74
C GLU A 48 1.20 -1.29 -1.71
N ALA A 49 2.04 -1.09 -2.74
CA ALA A 49 3.36 -1.70 -2.81
C ALA A 49 4.26 -1.32 -1.63
N VAL A 50 4.19 -0.07 -1.15
CA VAL A 50 4.92 0.37 0.04
C VAL A 50 4.38 -0.33 1.29
N PHE A 51 3.06 -0.44 1.46
CA PHE A 51 2.49 -1.16 2.60
C PHE A 51 2.84 -2.65 2.57
N VAL A 52 2.76 -3.32 1.42
CA VAL A 52 3.18 -4.73 1.27
C VAL A 52 4.64 -4.91 1.67
N LYS A 53 5.53 -4.02 1.23
CA LYS A 53 6.96 -4.04 1.58
C LYS A 53 7.22 -3.98 3.09
N HIS A 54 6.48 -3.14 3.82
CA HIS A 54 6.72 -2.94 5.27
C HIS A 54 5.89 -3.87 6.16
N LEU A 55 4.68 -4.23 5.73
CA LEU A 55 3.71 -4.94 6.56
C LEU A 55 3.58 -6.42 6.23
N GLY A 56 3.99 -6.86 5.04
CA GLY A 56 3.83 -8.27 4.60
C GLY A 56 4.59 -9.28 5.47
N MET A 57 5.58 -8.84 6.25
CA MET A 57 6.26 -9.72 7.21
C MET A 57 5.42 -10.05 8.45
N PHE A 58 4.32 -9.34 8.68
CA PHE A 58 3.45 -9.55 9.84
C PHE A 58 2.24 -10.43 9.53
N GLY A 59 1.87 -10.61 8.25
CA GLY A 59 0.66 -11.34 7.88
C GLY A 59 0.22 -11.12 6.44
N GLU A 60 -0.98 -11.61 6.13
CA GLU A 60 -1.75 -11.28 4.93
C GLU A 60 -2.33 -9.86 5.02
N ILE A 61 -2.35 -9.15 3.90
CA ILE A 61 -2.92 -7.80 3.78
C ILE A 61 -4.18 -7.89 2.93
N GLU A 62 -5.29 -7.38 3.44
CA GLU A 62 -6.54 -7.17 2.70
C GLU A 62 -6.51 -5.76 2.08
N SER A 63 -6.00 -5.67 0.85
CA SER A 63 -5.93 -4.44 0.08
C SER A 63 -7.19 -4.21 -0.74
N GLU A 64 -7.60 -2.95 -0.85
CA GLU A 64 -8.69 -2.53 -1.73
C GLU A 64 -8.31 -2.68 -3.21
N GLU A 65 -7.04 -2.53 -3.55
CA GLU A 65 -6.52 -2.57 -4.92
C GLU A 65 -6.36 -4.01 -5.43
N SER A 66 -5.83 -4.93 -4.63
CA SER A 66 -5.52 -6.30 -5.09
C SER A 66 -6.19 -7.43 -4.29
N GLY A 67 -6.94 -7.13 -3.22
CA GLY A 67 -7.53 -8.15 -2.35
C GLY A 67 -6.51 -8.70 -1.37
N ILE A 68 -6.52 -10.03 -1.12
CA ILE A 68 -5.62 -10.64 -0.15
C ILE A 68 -4.22 -10.82 -0.75
N ILE A 69 -3.20 -10.27 -0.08
CA ILE A 69 -1.79 -10.31 -0.47
C ILE A 69 -0.96 -10.92 0.67
N GLY A 70 -0.19 -11.97 0.38
CA GLY A 70 0.72 -12.61 1.35
C GLY A 70 0.32 -14.05 1.68
N GLU A 71 1.02 -14.66 2.65
CA GLU A 71 0.85 -16.07 3.03
C GLU A 71 0.93 -16.27 4.57
N GLY A 72 0.65 -15.24 5.36
CA GLY A 72 0.73 -15.26 6.84
C GLY A 72 -0.63 -15.51 7.52
N GLU A 73 -0.61 -16.03 8.76
CA GLU A 73 -1.84 -16.37 9.50
C GLU A 73 -2.60 -15.15 10.05
N GLU A 74 -1.90 -14.04 10.29
CA GLU A 74 -2.49 -12.78 10.76
C GLU A 74 -3.04 -11.98 9.59
N LYS A 75 -4.17 -11.29 9.78
CA LYS A 75 -4.82 -10.46 8.76
C LYS A 75 -4.69 -8.97 9.09
N ILE A 76 -4.18 -8.21 8.14
CA ILE A 76 -4.04 -6.75 8.19
C ILE A 76 -5.13 -6.14 7.28
N ILE A 77 -5.90 -5.20 7.81
CA ILE A 77 -7.01 -4.50 7.14
C ILE A 77 -6.79 -3.00 7.27
#